data_AF-A0A7Y2A0S9-F1
#
_entry.id   AF-A0A7Y2A0S9-F1
#
_cell.length_a   1.000
_cell.length_b   1.000
_cell.length_c   1.000
_cell.angle_alpha   90.00
_cell.angle_beta   90.00
_cell.angle_gamma   90.00
#
_symmetry.space_group_name_H-M   'P 1'
#
loop_
_entity.id
_entity.type
_entity.pdbx_description
1 polymer ?
#
loop_
_entity_poly.entity_id
_entity_poly.type
_entity_poly.pdbx_seq_one_letter_code
_entity_poly.pdbx_strand_id
1 'polypeptide(L)'
;PYERQFIPINEKAYGPYFNTKIVFFAGRILKANGETETAIARYAFPDSRKLIGQEFEIVYRYFIEIINLEPGDVLEYHYKYEIPLDVNWMHFNSGRIFHHGHIAKQDYELKLEYPKKLRNTVIGDECDDNFTANKVTTHIWKKMNLPAALDEVASRPHLDLPHIIYKFNENNISFVFKHPRTGQILPSPYHTYMIKKRQDKDFWYRRVALRRLVLDKQGRMFRSWISGVSHETDTPLEKLRKTHSDIARNFEYLSDEEYYLAYDLGLERMGTFIKERKLRDISRHNIYTKLLNRLGFENYKVLYTLDKRSGDISKDHTTNLYFGERLYFSNDTNNTFLFSKRTQTGYELNELPFYWQGTKAIGYTIGELFDEDVQAFRTTEIPIDTIPDKRSTKSEVNVKVGKGIMDFATDLKLEGQFSTLTRGVYLYNELDSTINPSYGIKIYEVGGKIYLKKRELISLMDDKPFQAEFDMEYTAVDKLQGSEDKLSISMGGLFNFVLWDDLDLENRHTTFYPDFSFQDDFSYILTFDKALEKISKENAFIENNIGSFSFSIEQLSEKEIRINAGWILTGEPVPANEMSDLEDLYDAIKDLQSKVLDLKVKV
;
A
#
# COMPACT_ATOMS: atom_id res chain seq x y z
N PRO A 1 26.51 17.17 -34.73
CA PRO A 1 25.40 18.06 -34.27
C PRO A 1 24.13 17.22 -34.19
N TYR A 2 23.36 17.31 -33.11
CA TYR A 2 22.10 16.57 -32.99
C TYR A 2 21.11 17.04 -34.07
N GLU A 3 20.61 16.13 -34.90
CA GLU A 3 19.49 16.44 -35.77
C GLU A 3 18.21 16.40 -34.92
N ARG A 4 17.57 17.56 -34.74
CA ARG A 4 16.37 17.66 -33.92
C ARG A 4 15.20 17.08 -34.69
N GLN A 5 14.59 16.03 -34.14
CA GLN A 5 13.32 15.53 -34.62
C GLN A 5 12.21 16.30 -33.90
N PHE A 6 11.46 17.10 -34.66
CA PHE A 6 10.26 17.72 -34.12
C PHE A 6 9.19 16.64 -33.97
N ILE A 7 8.85 16.33 -32.72
CA ILE A 7 7.76 15.41 -32.42
C ILE A 7 6.46 16.09 -32.88
N PRO A 8 5.63 15.42 -33.70
CA PRO A 8 4.35 15.99 -34.10
C PRO A 8 3.55 16.38 -32.86
N ILE A 9 3.23 17.66 -32.74
CA ILE A 9 2.41 18.18 -31.65
C ILE A 9 1.01 17.63 -31.88
N ASN A 10 0.54 16.76 -30.99
CA ASN A 10 -0.86 16.39 -30.98
C ASN A 10 -1.66 17.55 -30.36
N GLU A 11 -2.22 18.42 -31.20
CA GLU A 11 -3.07 19.54 -30.77
C GLU A 11 -4.33 19.09 -29.99
N LYS A 12 -4.64 17.79 -29.95
CA LYS A 12 -5.73 17.24 -29.11
C LYS A 12 -5.30 16.90 -27.68
N ALA A 13 -4.01 16.93 -27.36
CA ALA A 13 -3.46 16.51 -26.08
C ALA A 13 -3.52 17.58 -24.97
N TYR A 14 -4.68 18.23 -24.80
CA TYR A 14 -4.88 19.28 -23.79
C TYR A 14 -5.96 18.90 -22.77
N GLY A 15 -5.64 17.99 -21.83
CA GLY A 15 -6.43 17.78 -20.60
C GLY A 15 -5.84 18.63 -19.46
N PRO A 16 -6.60 19.36 -18.63
CA PRO A 16 -6.03 20.35 -17.70
C PRO A 16 -4.90 19.84 -16.79
N TYR A 17 -4.85 18.55 -16.47
CA TYR A 17 -3.84 17.95 -15.59
C TYR A 17 -2.81 17.10 -16.35
N PHE A 18 -1.54 17.21 -15.93
CA PHE A 18 -0.39 16.50 -16.50
C PHE A 18 -0.22 16.65 -18.03
N ASN A 19 -0.67 17.76 -18.61
CA ASN A 19 -0.37 18.18 -19.99
C ASN A 19 1.14 18.36 -20.20
N THR A 20 1.82 17.25 -20.36
CA THR A 20 3.23 17.22 -20.68
C THR A 20 3.35 17.61 -22.14
N LYS A 21 4.04 18.71 -22.40
CA LYS A 21 4.39 19.12 -23.76
C LYS A 21 5.84 18.73 -24.00
N ILE A 22 6.09 17.73 -24.85
CA ILE A 22 7.46 17.48 -25.31
C ILE A 22 7.82 18.60 -26.29
N VAL A 23 8.84 19.40 -25.95
CA VAL A 23 9.30 20.54 -26.75
C VAL A 23 10.20 20.06 -27.88
N PHE A 24 11.08 19.12 -27.60
CA PHE A 24 11.90 18.44 -28.60
C PHE A 24 12.43 17.09 -28.07
N PHE A 25 12.81 16.22 -29.01
CA PHE A 25 13.62 15.03 -28.79
C PHE A 25 14.67 14.96 -29.90
N ALA A 26 15.89 14.56 -29.56
CA ALA A 26 16.95 14.26 -30.52
C ALA A 26 17.78 13.11 -30.00
N GLY A 27 18.17 12.17 -30.86
CA GLY A 27 19.01 11.05 -30.48
C GLY A 27 19.93 10.57 -31.59
N ARG A 28 21.07 10.00 -31.22
CA ARG A 28 22.01 9.31 -32.11
C ARG A 28 22.52 8.04 -31.44
N ILE A 29 22.96 7.09 -32.24
CA ILE A 29 23.50 5.80 -31.81
C ILE A 29 24.97 5.76 -32.21
N LEU A 30 25.86 5.48 -31.25
CA LEU A 30 27.25 5.16 -31.52
C LEU A 30 27.37 3.64 -31.56
N LYS A 31 27.67 3.11 -32.74
CA LYS A 31 27.85 1.68 -32.98
C LYS A 31 29.19 1.22 -32.38
N ALA A 32 29.27 -0.06 -32.03
CA ALA A 32 30.50 -0.66 -31.48
C ALA A 32 31.72 -0.55 -32.44
N ASN A 33 31.48 -0.43 -33.75
CA ASN A 33 32.50 -0.22 -34.78
C ASN A 33 32.98 1.25 -34.89
N GLY A 34 32.43 2.16 -34.08
CA GLY A 34 32.74 3.59 -34.08
C GLY A 34 31.88 4.43 -35.05
N GLU A 35 30.98 3.81 -35.82
CA GLU A 35 30.04 4.53 -36.68
C GLU A 35 28.98 5.25 -35.84
N THR A 36 28.44 6.34 -36.38
CA THR A 36 27.34 7.09 -35.76
C THR A 36 26.13 7.05 -36.66
N GLU A 37 25.01 6.61 -36.14
CA GLU A 37 23.72 6.58 -36.82
C GLU A 37 22.70 7.49 -36.12
N THR A 38 21.71 7.96 -36.87
CA THR A 38 20.57 8.66 -36.28
C THR A 38 19.70 7.66 -35.52
N ALA A 39 19.24 8.02 -34.32
CA ALA A 39 18.27 7.21 -33.59
C ALA A 39 16.92 7.28 -34.31
N ILE A 40 16.39 6.13 -34.72
CA ILE A 40 15.07 6.02 -35.34
C ILE A 40 14.05 5.83 -34.22
N ALA A 41 13.25 6.87 -33.98
CA ALA A 41 12.24 6.88 -32.94
C ALA A 41 10.85 6.53 -33.50
N ARG A 42 10.19 5.57 -32.86
CA ARG A 42 8.75 5.32 -32.98
C ARG A 42 8.04 6.01 -31.83
N TYR A 43 7.04 6.83 -32.17
CA TYR A 43 6.26 7.58 -31.18
C TYR A 43 4.90 6.95 -30.97
N ALA A 44 4.50 6.82 -29.70
CA ALA A 44 3.15 6.48 -29.31
C ALA A 44 2.63 7.46 -28.25
N PHE A 45 1.35 7.82 -28.37
CA PHE A 45 0.69 8.77 -27.48
C PHE A 45 -0.57 8.14 -26.87
N PRO A 46 -0.43 7.05 -26.09
CA PRO A 46 -1.58 6.47 -25.42
C PRO A 46 -2.16 7.49 -24.44
N ASP A 47 -3.46 7.67 -24.52
CA ASP A 47 -4.21 8.30 -23.47
C ASP A 47 -4.53 7.28 -22.37
N SER A 48 -4.57 7.76 -21.14
CA SER A 48 -5.07 7.00 -20.02
C SER A 48 -6.03 7.88 -19.25
N ARG A 49 -7.19 7.33 -18.88
CA ARG A 49 -8.08 8.02 -17.95
C ARG A 49 -7.53 7.84 -16.55
N LYS A 50 -7.31 8.95 -15.85
CA LYS A 50 -6.92 8.94 -14.43
C LYS A 50 -7.98 9.69 -13.64
N LEU A 51 -8.44 9.08 -12.55
CA LEU A 51 -9.25 9.80 -11.57
C LEU A 51 -8.35 10.77 -10.81
N ILE A 52 -8.57 12.07 -11.00
CA ILE A 52 -7.86 13.14 -10.31
C ILE A 52 -8.89 13.82 -9.39
N GLY A 53 -8.97 13.29 -8.16
CA GLY A 53 -9.86 13.82 -7.13
C GLY A 53 -11.24 13.22 -7.31
N GLN A 54 -12.17 14.00 -7.85
CA GLN A 54 -13.53 13.55 -8.17
C GLN A 54 -13.86 13.70 -9.66
N GLU A 55 -12.83 13.81 -10.51
CA GLU A 55 -12.99 14.03 -11.96
C GLU A 55 -12.07 13.09 -12.72
N PHE A 56 -12.59 12.44 -13.78
CA PHE A 56 -11.74 11.69 -14.70
C PHE A 56 -11.08 12.63 -15.68
N GLU A 57 -9.75 12.53 -15.75
CA GLU A 57 -8.91 13.32 -16.61
C GLU A 57 -8.23 12.44 -17.64
N ILE A 58 -8.20 12.93 -18.88
CA ILE A 58 -7.44 12.28 -19.94
C ILE A 58 -5.99 12.71 -19.79
N VAL A 59 -5.15 11.79 -19.34
CA VAL A 59 -3.71 12.01 -19.20
C VAL A 59 -2.99 11.36 -20.37
N TYR A 60 -2.26 12.18 -21.12
CA TYR A 60 -1.45 11.74 -22.24
C TYR A 60 -0.07 11.31 -21.76
N ARG A 61 0.40 10.15 -22.23
CA ARG A 61 1.77 9.69 -22.01
C ARG A 61 2.53 9.71 -23.33
N TYR A 62 3.79 10.10 -23.28
CA TYR A 62 4.68 10.08 -24.44
C TYR A 62 5.56 8.85 -24.34
N PHE A 63 5.42 7.94 -25.30
CA PHE A 63 6.31 6.80 -25.47
C PHE A 63 7.19 7.06 -26.69
N ILE A 64 8.51 7.06 -26.46
CA ILE A 64 9.53 7.21 -27.49
C ILE A 64 10.35 5.93 -27.47
N GLU A 65 10.20 5.11 -28.51
CA GLU A 65 10.89 3.84 -28.64
C GLU A 65 11.95 3.94 -29.73
N ILE A 66 13.19 3.58 -29.42
CA ILE A 66 14.29 3.60 -30.38
C ILE A 66 14.42 2.22 -31.02
N ILE A 67 14.12 2.12 -32.32
CA ILE A 67 13.93 0.82 -32.99
C ILE A 67 15.19 0.27 -33.68
N ASN A 68 16.24 1.06 -33.82
CA ASN A 68 17.51 0.66 -34.43
C ASN A 68 18.67 0.54 -33.43
N LEU A 69 18.36 0.36 -32.14
CA LEU A 69 19.34 0.15 -31.07
C LEU A 69 19.66 -1.34 -30.92
N GLU A 70 20.94 -1.70 -30.97
CA GLU A 70 21.41 -3.08 -30.86
C GLU A 70 22.30 -3.29 -29.61
N PRO A 71 22.45 -4.52 -29.11
CA PRO A 71 23.37 -4.80 -27.99
C PRO A 71 24.80 -4.35 -28.29
N GLY A 72 25.39 -3.58 -27.38
CA GLY A 72 26.75 -3.02 -27.52
C GLY A 72 26.79 -1.59 -28.06
N ASP A 73 25.67 -1.06 -28.55
CA ASP A 73 25.54 0.33 -28.97
C ASP A 73 25.46 1.31 -27.78
N VAL A 74 25.82 2.57 -28.02
CA VAL A 74 25.61 3.68 -27.08
C VAL A 74 24.55 4.63 -27.64
N LEU A 75 23.42 4.76 -26.94
CA LEU A 75 22.39 5.76 -27.26
C LEU A 75 22.71 7.09 -26.57
N GLU A 76 22.91 8.13 -27.35
CA GLU A 76 22.93 9.51 -26.86
C GLU A 76 21.62 10.21 -27.21
N TYR A 77 20.93 10.77 -26.24
CA TYR A 77 19.67 11.48 -26.48
C TYR A 77 19.53 12.74 -25.62
N HIS A 78 18.77 13.71 -26.14
CA HIS A 78 18.48 14.96 -25.48
C HIS A 78 17.02 15.34 -25.76
N TYR A 79 16.28 15.65 -24.70
CA TYR A 79 14.88 16.00 -24.77
C TYR A 79 14.55 17.12 -23.80
N LYS A 80 13.45 17.82 -24.07
CA LYS A 80 12.86 18.81 -23.17
C LYS A 80 11.36 18.61 -23.11
N TYR A 81 10.80 18.70 -21.92
CA TYR A 81 9.35 18.74 -21.73
C TYR A 81 8.95 19.89 -20.80
N GLU A 82 7.70 20.31 -20.91
CA GLU A 82 7.10 21.39 -20.12
C GLU A 82 5.76 20.90 -19.54
N ILE A 83 5.49 21.23 -18.27
CA ILE A 83 4.22 20.96 -17.59
C ILE A 83 3.72 22.28 -16.99
N PRO A 84 2.50 22.76 -17.32
CA PRO A 84 1.96 24.00 -16.77
C PRO A 84 1.74 23.92 -15.25
N LEU A 85 2.38 24.81 -14.49
CA LEU A 85 2.32 24.80 -13.02
C LEU A 85 1.00 25.34 -12.47
N ASP A 86 0.36 26.28 -13.15
CA ASP A 86 -0.88 26.96 -12.73
C ASP A 86 -2.08 26.02 -12.55
N VAL A 87 -2.13 24.93 -13.33
CA VAL A 87 -3.14 23.87 -13.21
C VAL A 87 -2.64 22.64 -12.45
N ASN A 88 -1.31 22.41 -12.41
CA ASN A 88 -0.71 21.23 -11.76
C ASN A 88 -0.03 21.52 -10.41
N TRP A 89 -0.19 22.72 -9.85
CA TRP A 89 0.51 23.14 -8.62
C TRP A 89 0.35 22.15 -7.46
N MET A 90 -0.80 21.48 -7.34
CA MET A 90 -1.05 20.47 -6.30
C MET A 90 -0.08 19.27 -6.39
N HIS A 91 0.42 18.95 -7.57
CA HIS A 91 1.37 17.85 -7.81
C HIS A 91 2.83 18.27 -7.66
N PHE A 92 3.15 19.55 -7.89
CA PHE A 92 4.52 20.05 -7.93
C PHE A 92 4.87 20.96 -6.74
N ASN A 93 3.98 21.14 -5.76
CA ASN A 93 4.26 22.06 -4.64
C ASN A 93 5.41 21.57 -3.75
N SER A 94 5.56 20.26 -3.57
CA SER A 94 6.69 19.65 -2.87
C SER A 94 7.00 18.29 -3.49
N GLY A 95 8.28 18.00 -3.70
CA GLY A 95 8.72 16.75 -4.30
C GLY A 95 10.16 16.40 -3.92
N ARG A 96 10.53 15.16 -4.23
CA ARG A 96 11.90 14.64 -4.08
C ARG A 96 12.52 14.41 -5.44
N ILE A 97 13.80 14.71 -5.55
CA ILE A 97 14.62 14.36 -6.72
C ILE A 97 15.78 13.51 -6.21
N PHE A 98 15.78 12.25 -6.60
CA PHE A 98 16.85 11.29 -6.29
C PHE A 98 17.98 11.44 -7.32
N HIS A 99 19.22 11.36 -6.86
CA HIS A 99 20.38 11.35 -7.77
C HIS A 99 20.56 9.98 -8.43
N HIS A 100 20.18 8.90 -7.75
CA HIS A 100 20.13 7.53 -8.26
C HIS A 100 19.00 7.35 -9.29
N GLY A 101 19.00 6.22 -9.99
CA GLY A 101 17.94 5.86 -10.93
C GLY A 101 17.77 4.35 -11.06
N HIS A 102 16.92 3.93 -11.99
CA HIS A 102 16.73 2.53 -12.39
C HIS A 102 17.94 1.94 -13.15
N ILE A 103 18.84 2.82 -13.58
CA ILE A 103 20.07 2.46 -14.28
C ILE A 103 21.25 3.16 -13.59
N ALA A 104 22.38 2.47 -13.56
CA ALA A 104 23.61 3.02 -13.01
C ALA A 104 24.07 4.23 -13.83
N LYS A 105 24.68 5.21 -13.17
CA LYS A 105 25.16 6.46 -13.78
C LYS A 105 26.64 6.63 -13.50
N GLN A 106 27.45 6.68 -14.55
CA GLN A 106 28.89 6.92 -14.43
C GLN A 106 29.19 8.39 -14.08
N ASP A 107 28.51 9.31 -14.75
CA ASP A 107 28.57 10.76 -14.53
C ASP A 107 27.14 11.31 -14.49
N TYR A 108 26.84 12.15 -13.49
CA TYR A 108 25.52 12.73 -13.26
C TYR A 108 25.64 14.18 -12.84
N GLU A 109 24.92 15.05 -13.56
CA GLU A 109 24.70 16.44 -13.17
C GLU A 109 23.19 16.72 -13.03
N LEU A 110 22.80 17.29 -11.89
CA LEU A 110 21.48 17.89 -11.69
C LEU A 110 21.64 19.40 -11.61
N LYS A 111 20.84 20.11 -12.40
CA LYS A 111 20.73 21.57 -12.33
C LYS A 111 19.29 21.97 -12.04
N LEU A 112 19.06 22.62 -10.90
CA LEU A 112 17.75 23.14 -10.51
C LEU A 112 17.75 24.66 -10.60
N GLU A 113 16.92 25.20 -11.48
CA GLU A 113 16.76 26.64 -11.70
C GLU A 113 15.34 27.10 -11.35
N TYR A 114 15.22 28.17 -10.57
CA TYR A 114 13.91 28.77 -10.28
C TYR A 114 13.97 30.29 -10.10
N PRO A 115 12.88 31.01 -10.43
CA PRO A 115 12.80 32.45 -10.18
C PRO A 115 12.94 32.77 -8.69
N LYS A 116 13.81 33.74 -8.35
CA LYS A 116 14.05 34.22 -6.98
C LYS A 116 12.76 34.63 -6.26
N LYS A 117 11.77 35.15 -7.01
CA LYS A 117 10.46 35.57 -6.48
C LYS A 117 9.63 34.43 -5.90
N LEU A 118 9.86 33.18 -6.33
CA LEU A 118 9.11 32.03 -5.81
C LEU A 118 9.55 31.65 -4.40
N ARG A 119 10.71 32.12 -3.91
CA ARG A 119 11.23 31.84 -2.55
C ARG A 119 11.15 30.35 -2.18
N ASN A 120 11.57 29.49 -3.10
CA ASN A 120 11.52 28.04 -2.90
C ASN A 120 12.51 27.62 -1.81
N THR A 121 12.12 26.58 -1.07
CA THR A 121 13.00 25.86 -0.16
C THR A 121 13.57 24.66 -0.92
N VAL A 122 14.89 24.47 -0.84
CA VAL A 122 15.58 23.27 -1.30
C VAL A 122 16.42 22.77 -0.13
N ILE A 123 16.18 21.54 0.30
CA ILE A 123 16.89 20.88 1.40
C ILE A 123 17.26 19.45 1.00
N GLY A 124 18.03 18.75 1.83
CA GLY A 124 18.50 17.40 1.56
C GLY A 124 19.98 17.41 1.22
N ASP A 125 20.36 16.68 0.17
CA ASP A 125 21.75 16.59 -0.28
C ASP A 125 22.33 17.98 -0.62
N GLU A 126 23.54 18.24 -0.11
CA GLU A 126 24.22 19.52 -0.32
C GLU A 126 24.63 19.71 -1.78
N CYS A 127 24.38 20.90 -2.32
CA CYS A 127 24.79 21.24 -3.69
C CYS A 127 26.28 21.55 -3.77
N ASP A 128 26.91 21.20 -4.89
CA ASP A 128 28.30 21.55 -5.17
C ASP A 128 28.46 23.04 -5.51
N ASP A 129 27.44 23.65 -6.12
CA ASP A 129 27.42 25.08 -6.43
C ASP A 129 26.00 25.66 -6.28
N ASN A 130 25.93 26.88 -5.76
CA ASN A 130 24.71 27.68 -5.74
C ASN A 130 25.00 29.15 -6.03
N PHE A 131 24.19 29.75 -6.89
CA PHE A 131 24.29 31.17 -7.19
C PHE A 131 22.96 31.75 -7.65
N THR A 132 22.87 33.08 -7.63
CA THR A 132 21.70 33.81 -8.14
C THR A 132 22.13 34.85 -9.16
N ALA A 133 21.68 34.69 -10.40
CA ALA A 133 21.93 35.61 -11.51
C ALA A 133 20.63 35.91 -12.25
N ASN A 134 20.43 37.14 -12.73
CA ASN A 134 19.26 37.52 -13.54
C ASN A 134 17.89 37.15 -12.92
N LYS A 135 17.75 37.29 -11.59
CA LYS A 135 16.55 36.91 -10.82
C LYS A 135 16.22 35.40 -10.85
N VAL A 136 17.17 34.56 -11.26
CA VAL A 136 17.09 33.10 -11.22
C VAL A 136 18.10 32.60 -10.20
N THR A 137 17.65 31.73 -9.30
CA THR A 137 18.51 30.98 -8.38
C THR A 137 18.78 29.62 -9.01
N THR A 138 20.05 29.23 -9.02
CA THR A 138 20.55 27.98 -9.61
C THR A 138 21.27 27.19 -8.54
N HIS A 139 21.01 25.89 -8.49
CA HIS A 139 21.74 24.92 -7.69
C HIS A 139 22.23 23.79 -8.59
N ILE A 140 23.46 23.31 -8.36
CA ILE A 140 24.10 22.27 -9.16
C ILE A 140 24.60 21.16 -8.23
N TRP A 141 24.30 19.91 -8.60
CA TRP A 141 24.85 18.71 -7.98
C TRP A 141 25.57 17.87 -9.04
N LYS A 142 26.74 17.36 -8.70
CA LYS A 142 27.59 16.50 -9.53
C LYS A 142 27.92 15.24 -8.75
N LYS A 143 27.63 14.09 -9.33
CA LYS A 143 27.88 12.77 -8.72
C LYS A 143 28.53 11.85 -9.76
N MET A 144 29.29 10.87 -9.29
CA MET A 144 29.91 9.86 -10.14
C MET A 144 29.60 8.46 -9.61
N ASN A 145 29.57 7.47 -10.51
CA ASN A 145 29.43 6.04 -10.19
C ASN A 145 28.22 5.72 -9.28
N LEU A 146 27.05 6.28 -9.59
CA LEU A 146 25.82 5.99 -8.85
C LEU A 146 25.24 4.63 -9.29
N PRO A 147 24.94 3.70 -8.38
CA PRO A 147 24.31 2.42 -8.72
C PRO A 147 22.85 2.55 -9.16
N ALA A 148 22.33 1.49 -9.77
CA ALA A 148 20.91 1.32 -10.09
C ALA A 148 20.15 0.85 -8.84
N ALA A 149 19.78 1.79 -7.97
CA ALA A 149 19.27 1.47 -6.64
C ALA A 149 17.83 1.98 -6.37
N LEU A 150 17.20 2.67 -7.33
CA LEU A 150 15.93 3.38 -7.07
C LEU A 150 14.70 2.45 -6.97
N ASP A 151 14.76 1.31 -7.64
CA ASP A 151 13.68 0.32 -7.78
C ASP A 151 14.01 -1.03 -7.15
N GLU A 152 15.05 -1.09 -6.31
CA GLU A 152 15.31 -2.29 -5.52
C GLU A 152 14.06 -2.68 -4.72
N VAL A 153 13.67 -3.95 -4.83
CA VAL A 153 12.46 -4.47 -4.21
C VAL A 153 12.49 -4.21 -2.71
N ALA A 154 11.37 -3.74 -2.16
CA ALA A 154 11.20 -3.42 -0.75
C ALA A 154 12.25 -2.44 -0.18
N SER A 155 12.82 -1.58 -1.03
CA SER A 155 13.66 -0.45 -0.59
C SER A 155 12.81 0.72 -0.10
N ARG A 156 13.43 1.63 0.67
CA ARG A 156 12.84 2.94 0.98
C ARG A 156 13.84 4.02 0.55
N PRO A 157 13.88 4.39 -0.75
CA PRO A 157 14.88 5.29 -1.31
C PRO A 157 15.04 6.61 -0.55
N HIS A 158 13.97 7.09 0.07
CA HIS A 158 13.96 8.34 0.83
C HIS A 158 14.69 8.29 2.17
N LEU A 159 14.99 7.09 2.67
CA LEU A 159 15.82 6.86 3.85
C LEU A 159 17.26 6.54 3.43
N ASP A 160 17.43 5.74 2.39
CA ASP A 160 18.73 5.15 2.03
C ASP A 160 19.53 5.98 1.02
N LEU A 161 18.87 6.69 0.11
CA LEU A 161 19.52 7.34 -1.03
C LEU A 161 19.59 8.86 -0.87
N PRO A 162 20.71 9.49 -1.26
CA PRO A 162 20.84 10.93 -1.30
C PRO A 162 19.84 11.52 -2.31
N HIS A 163 19.14 12.54 -1.85
CA HIS A 163 18.10 13.21 -2.61
C HIS A 163 17.92 14.65 -2.10
N ILE A 164 17.29 15.46 -2.93
CA ILE A 164 16.85 16.79 -2.54
C ILE A 164 15.33 16.81 -2.41
N ILE A 165 14.83 17.58 -1.45
CA ILE A 165 13.44 17.97 -1.33
C ILE A 165 13.34 19.41 -1.79
N TYR A 166 12.52 19.66 -2.81
CA TYR A 166 12.14 21.02 -3.18
C TYR A 166 10.72 21.31 -2.71
N LYS A 167 10.47 22.55 -2.32
CA LYS A 167 9.16 23.04 -1.92
C LYS A 167 8.94 24.46 -2.41
N PHE A 168 7.83 24.68 -3.10
CA PHE A 168 7.40 26.01 -3.50
C PHE A 168 6.79 26.77 -2.32
N ASN A 169 6.99 28.09 -2.29
CA ASN A 169 6.61 28.93 -1.15
C ASN A 169 5.12 28.81 -0.80
N GLU A 170 4.85 28.48 0.47
CA GLU A 170 3.50 28.29 1.03
C GLU A 170 2.67 29.57 1.12
N ASN A 171 3.30 30.75 1.04
CA ASN A 171 2.64 32.06 1.08
C ASN A 171 2.50 32.67 -0.31
N ASN A 172 2.37 31.82 -1.34
CA ASN A 172 2.00 32.27 -2.67
C ASN A 172 0.58 32.87 -2.63
N ILE A 173 0.37 34.03 -3.24
CA ILE A 173 -0.95 34.68 -3.39
C ILE A 173 -2.01 33.78 -4.03
N SER A 174 -1.60 32.68 -4.65
CA SER A 174 -2.47 31.65 -5.20
C SER A 174 -3.21 30.85 -4.12
N PHE A 175 -2.71 30.81 -2.88
CA PHE A 175 -3.31 30.10 -1.75
C PHE A 175 -4.06 31.07 -0.84
N VAL A 176 -5.25 31.46 -1.28
CA VAL A 176 -6.14 32.33 -0.49
C VAL A 176 -7.46 31.64 -0.23
N PHE A 177 -8.02 31.86 0.96
CA PHE A 177 -9.36 31.37 1.28
C PHE A 177 -10.27 32.54 1.65
N LYS A 178 -11.55 32.41 1.33
CA LYS A 178 -12.58 33.35 1.76
C LYS A 178 -13.09 32.91 3.13
N HIS A 179 -12.85 33.72 4.16
CA HIS A 179 -13.30 33.40 5.50
C HIS A 179 -14.84 33.30 5.55
N PRO A 180 -15.41 32.20 6.08
CA PRO A 180 -16.84 31.93 5.96
C PRO A 180 -17.72 32.88 6.79
N ARG A 181 -17.16 33.55 7.82
CA ARG A 181 -17.91 34.49 8.67
C ARG A 181 -17.75 35.94 8.22
N THR A 182 -16.52 36.38 7.93
CA THR A 182 -16.21 37.78 7.60
C THR A 182 -16.20 38.06 6.10
N GLY A 183 -16.11 37.01 5.26
CA GLY A 183 -16.00 37.14 3.81
C GLY A 183 -14.65 37.66 3.31
N GLN A 184 -13.69 37.91 4.21
CA GLN A 184 -12.35 38.39 3.87
C GLN A 184 -11.54 37.33 3.13
N ILE A 185 -10.70 37.76 2.18
CA ILE A 185 -9.76 36.89 1.48
C ILE A 185 -8.44 36.92 2.25
N LEU A 186 -8.06 35.79 2.84
CA LEU A 186 -6.87 35.67 3.68
C LEU A 186 -5.86 34.70 3.04
N PRO A 187 -4.55 35.00 3.10
CA PRO A 187 -3.53 34.04 2.69
C PRO A 187 -3.55 32.82 3.61
N SER A 188 -3.29 31.65 3.05
CA SER A 188 -3.24 30.38 3.76
C SER A 188 -2.02 29.59 3.32
N PRO A 189 -1.29 28.94 4.24
CA PRO A 189 -0.30 27.95 3.86
C PRO A 189 -0.93 26.86 2.99
N TYR A 190 -0.14 26.30 2.07
CA TYR A 190 -0.57 25.24 1.15
C TYR A 190 -1.33 24.12 1.86
N HIS A 191 -0.77 23.58 2.95
CA HIS A 191 -1.37 22.46 3.67
C HIS A 191 -2.76 22.79 4.24
N THR A 192 -2.92 23.95 4.89
CA THR A 192 -4.21 24.42 5.40
C THR A 192 -5.20 24.67 4.26
N TYR A 193 -4.75 25.27 3.14
CA TYR A 193 -5.60 25.52 1.98
C TYR A 193 -6.14 24.21 1.40
N MET A 194 -5.28 23.21 1.23
CA MET A 194 -5.64 21.89 0.71
C MET A 194 -6.62 21.16 1.61
N ILE A 195 -6.35 21.16 2.92
CA ILE A 195 -7.23 20.52 3.89
C ILE A 195 -8.59 21.22 3.92
N LYS A 196 -8.65 22.57 3.96
CA LYS A 196 -9.91 23.32 3.86
C LYS A 196 -10.73 22.91 2.64
N LYS A 197 -10.11 22.93 1.45
CA LYS A 197 -10.77 22.54 0.18
C LYS A 197 -11.37 21.13 0.25
N ARG A 198 -10.69 20.17 0.89
CA ARG A 198 -11.22 18.80 1.09
C ARG A 198 -12.30 18.71 2.16
N GLN A 199 -12.35 19.65 3.10
CA GLN A 199 -13.21 19.62 4.29
C GLN A 199 -14.38 20.63 4.23
N ASP A 200 -14.56 21.33 3.11
CA ASP A 200 -15.63 22.34 2.96
C ASP A 200 -17.03 21.77 3.26
N LYS A 201 -17.32 20.55 2.80
CA LYS A 201 -18.59 19.85 3.11
C LYS A 201 -18.70 19.44 4.58
N ASP A 202 -17.59 19.12 5.22
CA ASP A 202 -17.58 18.62 6.60
C ASP A 202 -17.95 19.70 7.60
N PHE A 203 -17.54 20.95 7.32
CA PHE A 203 -17.98 22.12 8.07
C PHE A 203 -19.51 22.31 8.00
N TRP A 204 -20.10 22.12 6.82
CA TRP A 204 -21.55 22.17 6.66
C TRP A 204 -22.24 21.09 7.50
N TYR A 205 -21.76 19.84 7.45
CA TYR A 205 -22.34 18.75 8.23
C TYR A 205 -22.22 18.96 9.74
N ARG A 206 -21.08 19.47 10.22
CA ARG A 206 -20.90 19.86 11.62
C ARG A 206 -21.92 20.92 12.04
N ARG A 207 -22.08 21.98 11.25
CA ARG A 207 -23.04 23.06 11.52
C ARG A 207 -24.48 22.55 11.57
N VAL A 208 -24.87 21.66 10.64
CA VAL A 208 -26.22 21.07 10.62
C VAL A 208 -26.45 20.17 11.83
N ALA A 209 -25.45 19.39 12.25
CA ALA A 209 -25.55 18.52 13.42
C ALA A 209 -25.77 19.32 14.72
N LEU A 210 -25.03 20.41 14.91
CA LEU A 210 -25.11 21.25 16.12
C LEU A 210 -26.44 22.00 16.28
N ARG A 211 -27.09 22.38 15.17
CA ARG A 211 -28.27 23.27 15.21
C ARG A 211 -29.59 22.61 15.65
N ARG A 212 -29.61 21.32 16.04
CA ARG A 212 -30.83 20.57 16.43
C ARG A 212 -32.06 20.85 15.54
N LEU A 213 -31.82 21.06 14.23
CA LEU A 213 -32.88 21.39 13.27
C LEU A 213 -33.81 20.19 13.04
N VAL A 214 -35.03 20.47 12.56
CA VAL A 214 -35.92 19.44 12.01
C VAL A 214 -35.15 18.67 10.95
N LEU A 215 -34.95 17.38 11.20
CA LEU A 215 -34.23 16.51 10.28
C LEU A 215 -35.00 16.42 8.98
N ASP A 216 -34.33 16.67 7.86
CA ASP A 216 -34.84 16.34 6.54
C ASP A 216 -35.04 14.81 6.39
N LYS A 217 -35.64 14.38 5.26
CA LYS A 217 -35.89 12.95 5.00
C LYS A 217 -34.60 12.13 5.11
N GLN A 218 -33.49 12.64 4.58
CA GLN A 218 -32.19 11.98 4.58
C GLN A 218 -31.61 11.87 6.00
N GLY A 219 -31.72 12.91 6.83
CA GLY A 219 -31.31 12.93 8.23
C GLY A 219 -32.14 11.98 9.10
N ARG A 220 -33.45 11.87 8.87
CA ARG A 220 -34.31 10.91 9.59
C ARG A 220 -33.93 9.47 9.29
N MET A 221 -33.67 9.14 8.02
CA MET A 221 -33.19 7.80 7.63
C MET A 221 -31.85 7.46 8.29
N PHE A 222 -30.89 8.39 8.27
CA PHE A 222 -29.58 8.21 8.91
C PHE A 222 -29.71 7.97 10.42
N ARG A 223 -30.56 8.75 11.11
CA ARG A 223 -30.82 8.57 12.55
C ARG A 223 -31.48 7.23 12.84
N SER A 224 -32.46 6.83 12.04
CA SER A 224 -33.15 5.55 12.18
C SER A 224 -32.19 4.37 12.05
N TRP A 225 -31.22 4.46 11.14
CA TRP A 225 -30.20 3.43 10.97
C TRP A 225 -29.29 3.32 12.20
N ILE A 226 -28.71 4.43 12.67
CA ILE A 226 -27.90 4.42 13.92
C ILE A 226 -28.70 3.79 15.05
N SER A 227 -29.92 4.27 15.29
CA SER A 227 -30.78 3.75 16.36
C SER A 227 -31.13 2.27 16.20
N GLY A 228 -31.25 1.77 14.97
CA GLY A 228 -31.50 0.35 14.70
C GLY A 228 -30.28 -0.54 14.94
N VAL A 229 -29.09 -0.09 14.58
CA VAL A 229 -27.84 -0.86 14.72
C VAL A 229 -27.29 -0.82 16.15
N SER A 230 -27.49 0.30 16.87
CA SER A 230 -26.85 0.56 18.15
C SER A 230 -27.86 0.81 19.29
N HIS A 231 -29.06 0.25 19.21
CA HIS A 231 -30.18 0.52 20.15
C HIS A 231 -29.81 0.26 21.62
N GLU A 232 -29.02 -0.78 21.88
CA GLU A 232 -28.71 -1.29 23.23
C GLU A 232 -27.41 -0.74 23.81
N THR A 233 -26.85 0.32 23.22
CA THR A 233 -25.53 0.84 23.60
C THR A 233 -25.62 2.26 24.09
N ASP A 234 -24.89 2.56 25.17
CA ASP A 234 -24.96 3.87 25.80
C ASP A 234 -23.83 4.82 25.36
N THR A 235 -22.63 4.29 25.10
CA THR A 235 -21.46 5.14 24.80
C THR A 235 -21.35 5.50 23.31
N PRO A 236 -20.92 6.72 22.96
CA PRO A 236 -20.64 7.12 21.58
C PRO A 236 -19.65 6.21 20.86
N LEU A 237 -18.63 5.71 21.57
CA LEU A 237 -17.60 4.83 21.02
C LEU A 237 -18.19 3.48 20.60
N GLU A 238 -19.02 2.87 21.44
CA GLU A 238 -19.64 1.58 21.13
C GLU A 238 -20.65 1.69 19.99
N LYS A 239 -21.39 2.80 19.93
CA LYS A 239 -22.26 3.11 18.78
C LYS A 239 -21.44 3.25 17.49
N LEU A 240 -20.29 3.91 17.55
CA LEU A 240 -19.38 4.06 16.42
C LEU A 240 -18.85 2.69 15.96
N ARG A 241 -18.39 1.85 16.90
CA ARG A 241 -17.95 0.49 16.62
C ARG A 241 -19.03 -0.31 15.89
N LYS A 242 -20.23 -0.44 16.48
CA LYS A 242 -21.33 -1.22 15.87
C LYS A 242 -21.75 -0.71 14.49
N THR A 243 -21.84 0.61 14.31
CA THR A 243 -22.20 1.19 13.01
C THR A 243 -21.09 1.04 11.97
N HIS A 244 -19.82 1.11 12.37
CA HIS A 244 -18.68 0.83 11.51
C HIS A 244 -18.62 -0.64 11.08
N SER A 245 -18.82 -1.57 12.01
CA SER A 245 -18.90 -3.01 11.72
C SER A 245 -20.11 -3.36 10.86
N ASP A 246 -21.25 -2.67 11.02
CA ASP A 246 -22.43 -2.83 10.16
C ASP A 246 -22.14 -2.38 8.72
N ILE A 247 -21.43 -1.25 8.53
CA ILE A 247 -20.93 -0.85 7.21
C ILE A 247 -20.04 -1.94 6.62
N ALA A 248 -19.10 -2.48 7.41
CA ALA A 248 -18.19 -3.54 6.96
C ALA A 248 -18.93 -4.75 6.40
N ARG A 249 -19.87 -5.30 7.19
CA ARG A 249 -20.45 -6.63 6.99
C ARG A 249 -21.71 -6.63 6.14
N ASN A 250 -22.49 -5.55 6.19
CA ASN A 250 -23.84 -5.55 5.64
C ASN A 250 -24.02 -4.64 4.43
N PHE A 251 -22.99 -3.85 4.04
CA PHE A 251 -23.10 -2.95 2.90
C PHE A 251 -22.52 -3.54 1.62
N GLU A 252 -23.15 -3.16 0.51
CA GLU A 252 -22.62 -3.28 -0.84
C GLU A 252 -21.71 -2.09 -1.14
N TYR A 253 -20.54 -2.37 -1.71
CA TYR A 253 -19.53 -1.36 -2.05
C TYR A 253 -19.60 -1.07 -3.53
N LEU A 254 -19.94 0.17 -3.87
CA LEU A 254 -20.20 0.56 -5.26
C LEU A 254 -19.08 1.47 -5.78
N SER A 255 -18.56 1.13 -6.96
CA SER A 255 -17.70 2.04 -7.72
C SER A 255 -18.52 3.23 -8.22
N ASP A 256 -17.97 4.43 -8.05
CA ASP A 256 -18.56 5.67 -8.57
C ASP A 256 -17.93 6.09 -9.89
N GLU A 257 -17.38 5.14 -10.64
CA GLU A 257 -16.82 5.40 -11.96
C GLU A 257 -17.82 6.13 -12.88
N GLU A 258 -19.08 5.69 -12.95
CA GLU A 258 -20.11 6.35 -13.74
C GLU A 258 -20.41 7.79 -13.29
N TYR A 259 -20.35 8.06 -11.98
CA TYR A 259 -20.53 9.41 -11.44
C TYR A 259 -19.36 10.31 -11.84
N TYR A 260 -18.12 9.83 -11.69
CA TYR A 260 -16.93 10.58 -12.07
C TYR A 260 -16.80 10.76 -13.60
N LEU A 261 -17.42 9.89 -14.39
CA LEU A 261 -17.57 10.03 -15.86
C LEU A 261 -18.77 10.91 -16.25
N ALA A 262 -19.48 11.50 -15.29
CA ALA A 262 -20.69 12.30 -15.48
C ALA A 262 -21.84 11.55 -16.19
N TYR A 263 -21.83 10.21 -16.18
CA TYR A 263 -22.96 9.38 -16.60
C TYR A 263 -24.03 9.28 -15.51
N ASP A 264 -23.63 9.32 -14.24
CA ASP A 264 -24.54 9.50 -13.10
C ASP A 264 -24.47 10.94 -12.58
N LEU A 265 -25.50 11.74 -12.89
CA LEU A 265 -25.67 13.11 -12.40
C LEU A 265 -26.46 13.17 -11.07
N GLY A 266 -26.70 12.02 -10.44
CA GLY A 266 -27.41 11.91 -9.19
C GLY A 266 -26.66 12.60 -8.05
N LEU A 267 -27.37 13.47 -7.33
CA LEU A 267 -26.83 14.06 -6.09
C LEU A 267 -26.64 12.99 -5.00
N GLU A 268 -25.71 13.28 -4.12
CA GLU A 268 -25.43 12.51 -2.91
C GLU A 268 -26.67 12.37 -2.01
N ARG A 269 -27.13 11.13 -1.80
CA ARG A 269 -28.34 10.79 -1.03
C ARG A 269 -28.01 9.82 0.13
N MET A 270 -27.14 10.24 1.04
CA MET A 270 -26.59 9.41 2.13
C MET A 270 -27.64 8.61 2.93
N GLY A 271 -28.77 9.21 3.28
CA GLY A 271 -29.81 8.53 4.06
C GLY A 271 -30.50 7.41 3.27
N THR A 272 -30.67 7.61 1.96
CA THR A 272 -31.14 6.57 1.04
C THR A 272 -30.10 5.47 0.89
N PHE A 273 -28.84 5.81 0.65
CA PHE A 273 -27.74 4.84 0.48
C PHE A 273 -27.60 3.95 1.73
N ILE A 274 -27.62 4.54 2.93
CA ILE A 274 -27.59 3.78 4.18
C ILE A 274 -28.81 2.89 4.36
N LYS A 275 -30.01 3.38 4.05
CA LYS A 275 -31.24 2.58 4.12
C LYS A 275 -31.16 1.36 3.19
N GLU A 276 -30.54 1.53 2.02
CA GLU A 276 -30.31 0.48 1.03
C GLU A 276 -29.05 -0.34 1.30
N ARG A 277 -28.29 -0.04 2.37
CA ARG A 277 -26.99 -0.65 2.69
C ARG A 277 -26.00 -0.58 1.53
N LYS A 278 -25.85 0.60 0.93
CA LYS A 278 -24.90 0.89 -0.14
C LYS A 278 -23.89 1.91 0.33
N LEU A 279 -22.60 1.64 0.12
CA LEU A 279 -21.52 2.58 0.35
C LEU A 279 -20.94 3.03 -1.00
N ARG A 280 -21.28 4.25 -1.39
CA ARG A 280 -20.76 4.93 -2.58
C ARG A 280 -19.56 5.80 -2.22
N ASP A 281 -18.47 5.72 -2.99
CA ASP A 281 -17.24 6.50 -2.83
C ASP A 281 -17.48 8.02 -2.70
N ILE A 282 -18.38 8.60 -3.51
CA ILE A 282 -18.74 10.02 -3.52
C ILE A 282 -19.28 10.53 -2.18
N SER A 283 -19.81 9.60 -1.37
CA SER A 283 -20.47 9.88 -0.10
C SER A 283 -19.74 9.29 1.09
N ARG A 284 -18.72 8.45 0.86
CA ARG A 284 -18.04 7.66 1.88
C ARG A 284 -17.59 8.54 3.04
N HIS A 285 -16.74 9.53 2.78
CA HIS A 285 -16.21 10.37 3.86
C HIS A 285 -17.29 11.24 4.53
N ASN A 286 -18.30 11.67 3.78
CA ASN A 286 -19.39 12.48 4.32
C ASN A 286 -20.29 11.66 5.27
N ILE A 287 -20.50 10.37 4.98
CA ILE A 287 -21.20 9.44 5.88
C ILE A 287 -20.48 9.36 7.22
N TYR A 288 -19.16 9.16 7.21
CA TYR A 288 -18.35 9.08 8.42
C TYR A 288 -18.32 10.39 9.21
N THR A 289 -18.14 11.52 8.53
CA THR A 289 -18.24 12.85 9.15
C THR A 289 -19.60 13.07 9.80
N LYS A 290 -20.69 12.72 9.11
CA LYS A 290 -22.05 12.84 9.65
C LYS A 290 -22.29 11.90 10.83
N LEU A 291 -21.73 10.69 10.79
CA LEU A 291 -21.78 9.71 11.88
C LEU A 291 -21.11 10.26 13.14
N LEU A 292 -19.85 10.69 13.04
CA LEU A 292 -19.08 11.24 14.17
C LEU A 292 -19.80 12.44 14.81
N ASN A 293 -20.24 13.40 13.99
CA ASN A 293 -20.99 14.56 14.49
C ASN A 293 -22.33 14.17 15.15
N ARG A 294 -22.99 13.08 14.71
CA ARG A 294 -24.27 12.62 15.29
C ARG A 294 -24.10 11.85 16.57
N LEU A 295 -22.99 11.14 16.72
CA LEU A 295 -22.64 10.41 17.94
C LEU A 295 -22.08 11.34 19.03
N GLY A 296 -21.79 12.61 18.70
CA GLY A 296 -21.35 13.61 19.67
C GLY A 296 -19.84 13.75 19.81
N PHE A 297 -19.07 13.32 18.81
CA PHE A 297 -17.64 13.60 18.75
C PHE A 297 -17.44 15.06 18.35
N GLU A 298 -17.17 15.94 19.33
CA GLU A 298 -17.09 17.38 19.09
C GLU A 298 -15.68 17.85 18.68
N ASN A 299 -14.65 17.10 19.09
CA ASN A 299 -13.24 17.48 18.94
C ASN A 299 -12.41 16.48 18.12
N TYR A 300 -13.05 15.69 17.25
CA TYR A 300 -12.29 14.83 16.34
C TYR A 300 -11.48 15.67 15.33
N LYS A 301 -10.29 15.17 15.01
CA LYS A 301 -9.43 15.67 13.96
C LYS A 301 -9.66 14.88 12.68
N VAL A 302 -9.45 15.56 11.56
CA VAL A 302 -9.27 14.90 10.27
C VAL A 302 -7.79 14.93 9.95
N LEU A 303 -7.21 13.74 9.83
CA LEU A 303 -5.79 13.51 9.62
C LEU A 303 -5.54 13.05 8.18
N TYR A 304 -4.43 13.48 7.62
CA TYR A 304 -3.88 13.02 6.36
C TYR A 304 -2.53 12.38 6.62
N THR A 305 -2.40 11.12 6.23
CA THR A 305 -1.20 10.34 6.45
C THR A 305 -0.46 10.07 5.13
N LEU A 306 0.80 9.67 5.26
CA LEU A 306 1.65 9.21 4.19
C LEU A 306 2.10 7.80 4.53
N ASP A 307 2.14 6.95 3.51
CA ASP A 307 2.76 5.63 3.61
C ASP A 307 4.26 5.77 3.97
N LYS A 308 4.69 5.13 5.06
CA LYS A 308 6.07 5.19 5.58
C LYS A 308 7.11 4.70 4.58
N ARG A 309 6.72 3.91 3.58
CA ARG A 309 7.61 3.46 2.50
C ARG A 309 7.87 4.57 1.49
N SER A 310 6.87 5.43 1.31
CA SER A 310 6.97 6.58 0.41
C SER A 310 7.66 7.76 1.06
N GLY A 311 7.50 8.02 2.35
CA GLY A 311 8.15 9.14 3.06
C GLY A 311 7.51 9.47 4.41
N ASP A 312 8.02 10.54 5.04
CA ASP A 312 7.44 11.11 6.25
C ASP A 312 6.87 12.51 6.03
N ILE A 313 5.75 12.79 6.71
CA ILE A 313 5.16 14.14 6.72
C ILE A 313 5.99 15.05 7.63
N SER A 314 6.50 16.14 7.06
CA SER A 314 7.26 17.18 7.75
C SER A 314 6.88 18.57 7.25
N LYS A 315 7.40 19.60 7.92
CA LYS A 315 7.23 20.99 7.47
C LYS A 315 7.78 21.19 6.07
N ASP A 316 8.80 20.44 5.66
CA ASP A 316 9.47 20.60 4.38
C ASP A 316 8.93 19.65 3.31
N HIS A 317 8.29 18.55 3.74
CA HIS A 317 7.69 17.57 2.86
C HIS A 317 6.28 17.20 3.31
N THR A 318 5.29 17.71 2.59
CA THR A 318 3.93 17.19 2.59
C THR A 318 3.69 16.71 1.19
N THR A 319 3.54 15.40 0.98
CA THR A 319 3.09 14.84 -0.29
C THR A 319 1.77 15.47 -0.73
N ASN A 320 1.19 15.00 -1.84
CA ASN A 320 -0.05 15.58 -2.31
C ASN A 320 -1.23 15.31 -1.33
N LEU A 321 -1.49 16.27 -0.45
CA LEU A 321 -2.58 16.25 0.52
C LEU A 321 -3.97 16.22 -0.13
N TYR A 322 -4.09 16.52 -1.44
CA TYR A 322 -5.35 16.37 -2.17
C TYR A 322 -5.75 14.91 -2.35
N PHE A 323 -4.75 14.03 -2.59
CA PHE A 323 -4.94 12.59 -2.80
C PHE A 323 -4.58 11.76 -1.58
N GLY A 324 -4.02 12.38 -0.53
CA GLY A 324 -3.63 11.70 0.69
C GLY A 324 -4.78 10.95 1.35
N GLU A 325 -4.43 9.86 2.03
CA GLU A 325 -5.38 9.02 2.75
C GLU A 325 -5.93 9.75 3.97
N ARG A 326 -7.25 9.66 4.16
CA ARG A 326 -7.98 10.41 5.19
C ARG A 326 -8.33 9.50 6.37
N LEU A 327 -7.85 9.87 7.55
CA LEU A 327 -8.16 9.25 8.83
C LEU A 327 -8.96 10.22 9.71
N TYR A 328 -9.77 9.68 10.62
CA TYR A 328 -10.37 10.44 11.71
C TYR A 328 -9.69 10.03 13.02
N PHE A 329 -9.51 11.01 13.89
CA PHE A 329 -8.86 10.81 15.18
C PHE A 329 -9.62 11.51 16.28
N SER A 330 -9.87 10.85 17.40
CA SER A 330 -10.56 11.42 18.56
C SER A 330 -9.80 11.16 19.85
N ASN A 331 -9.47 12.24 20.57
CA ASN A 331 -8.94 12.17 21.94
C ASN A 331 -10.03 11.82 22.96
N ASP A 332 -11.31 12.06 22.63
CA ASP A 332 -12.44 11.91 23.56
C ASP A 332 -12.66 10.47 24.01
N THR A 333 -12.03 9.49 23.34
CA THR A 333 -12.28 8.06 23.49
C THR A 333 -10.99 7.23 23.44
N ASN A 334 -9.98 7.55 24.26
CA ASN A 334 -8.69 6.83 24.29
C ASN A 334 -7.95 6.83 22.93
N ASN A 335 -7.76 7.99 22.30
CA ASN A 335 -7.00 8.12 21.04
C ASN A 335 -7.51 7.19 19.94
N THR A 336 -8.79 7.32 19.61
CA THR A 336 -9.44 6.45 18.63
C THR A 336 -9.09 6.89 17.20
N PHE A 337 -8.63 5.94 16.38
CA PHE A 337 -8.42 6.09 14.95
C PHE A 337 -9.54 5.39 14.16
N LEU A 338 -9.98 6.02 13.09
CA LEU A 338 -11.02 5.50 12.22
C LEU A 338 -10.68 5.79 10.76
N PHE A 339 -10.66 4.72 9.97
CA PHE A 339 -10.57 4.79 8.51
C PHE A 339 -11.94 4.51 7.90
N SER A 340 -12.33 5.28 6.88
CA SER A 340 -13.59 5.03 6.18
C SER A 340 -13.50 3.76 5.33
N LYS A 341 -14.38 2.77 5.55
CA LYS A 341 -14.36 1.51 4.79
C LYS A 341 -14.43 1.76 3.28
N ARG A 342 -13.59 1.06 2.51
CA ARG A 342 -13.59 1.07 1.04
C ARG A 342 -14.09 -0.23 0.42
N THR A 343 -13.97 -1.30 1.18
CA THR A 343 -14.32 -2.68 0.82
C THR A 343 -14.83 -3.39 2.08
N GLN A 344 -15.37 -4.60 1.92
CA GLN A 344 -15.78 -5.46 3.04
C GLN A 344 -14.58 -5.87 3.92
N THR A 345 -13.37 -5.83 3.35
CA THR A 345 -12.08 -6.20 3.97
C THR A 345 -11.36 -5.06 4.69
N GLY A 346 -11.93 -3.85 4.73
CA GLY A 346 -11.27 -2.70 5.33
C GLY A 346 -11.04 -2.81 6.84
N TYR A 347 -10.38 -1.80 7.39
CA TYR A 347 -9.92 -1.78 8.79
C TYR A 347 -11.05 -1.55 9.81
N GLU A 348 -11.03 -2.29 10.91
CA GLU A 348 -11.86 -2.06 12.09
C GLU A 348 -11.44 -0.79 12.86
N LEU A 349 -12.17 -0.45 13.92
CA LEU A 349 -11.84 0.72 14.72
C LEU A 349 -10.49 0.52 15.42
N ASN A 350 -9.60 1.52 15.34
CA ASN A 350 -8.20 1.44 15.80
C ASN A 350 -7.30 0.42 15.09
N GLU A 351 -7.81 -0.21 14.02
CA GLU A 351 -7.00 -1.07 13.17
C GLU A 351 -6.33 -0.22 12.10
N LEU A 352 -5.01 -0.31 11.99
CA LEU A 352 -4.22 0.43 11.01
C LEU A 352 -3.17 -0.50 10.39
N PRO A 353 -2.94 -0.39 9.07
CA PRO A 353 -1.92 -1.17 8.39
C PRO A 353 -0.50 -0.71 8.78
N PHE A 354 0.46 -1.62 8.74
CA PHE A 354 1.87 -1.39 9.13
C PHE A 354 2.49 -0.15 8.48
N TYR A 355 2.08 0.17 7.25
CA TYR A 355 2.63 1.26 6.46
C TYR A 355 2.14 2.64 6.90
N TRP A 356 1.17 2.72 7.82
CA TRP A 356 0.81 3.96 8.53
C TRP A 356 1.28 3.97 9.98
N GLN A 357 1.54 2.82 10.57
CA GLN A 357 2.00 2.73 11.95
C GLN A 357 3.36 3.42 12.13
N GLY A 358 3.50 4.22 13.19
CA GLY A 358 4.73 4.98 13.48
C GLY A 358 4.94 6.22 12.61
N THR A 359 4.00 6.56 11.71
CA THR A 359 4.10 7.76 10.86
C THR A 359 3.51 9.00 11.52
N LYS A 360 3.88 10.16 10.97
CA LYS A 360 3.22 11.44 11.28
C LYS A 360 2.06 11.67 10.33
N ALA A 361 0.91 12.03 10.87
CA ALA A 361 -0.22 12.52 10.09
C ALA A 361 -0.46 14.01 10.35
N ILE A 362 -0.64 14.80 9.30
CA ILE A 362 -1.04 16.21 9.42
C ILE A 362 -2.54 16.30 9.57
N GLY A 363 -3.03 17.10 10.53
CA GLY A 363 -4.47 17.26 10.65
C GLY A 363 -4.92 18.23 11.73
N TYR A 364 -6.19 18.57 11.62
CA TYR A 364 -6.83 19.63 12.39
C TYR A 364 -8.25 19.20 12.74
N THR A 365 -8.79 19.76 13.82
CA THR A 365 -10.23 19.69 14.07
C THR A 365 -10.95 20.53 13.01
N ILE A 366 -12.21 20.17 12.72
CA ILE A 366 -13.07 20.97 11.82
C ILE A 366 -13.28 22.40 12.36
N GLY A 367 -13.08 22.65 13.66
CA GLY A 367 -13.25 23.97 14.25
C GLY A 367 -12.06 24.85 13.90
N GLU A 368 -10.88 24.35 14.23
CA GLU A 368 -9.60 24.99 13.94
C GLU A 368 -9.49 25.35 12.46
N LEU A 369 -9.81 24.44 11.55
CA LEU A 369 -9.69 24.70 10.10
C LEU A 369 -10.40 25.98 9.64
N PHE A 370 -11.43 26.46 10.33
CA PHE A 370 -12.18 27.64 9.93
C PHE A 370 -12.00 28.83 10.88
N ASP A 371 -11.04 28.75 11.80
CA ASP A 371 -10.56 29.87 12.59
C ASP A 371 -9.47 30.66 11.84
N GLU A 372 -9.30 31.94 12.15
CA GLU A 372 -8.43 32.87 11.42
C GLU A 372 -6.92 32.56 11.58
N ASP A 373 -6.54 31.80 12.64
CA ASP A 373 -5.16 31.60 13.09
C ASP A 373 -4.51 30.27 12.67
N VAL A 374 -5.13 29.46 11.80
CA VAL A 374 -4.54 28.16 11.40
C VAL A 374 -3.45 28.32 10.34
N GLN A 375 -2.30 28.80 10.81
CA GLN A 375 -1.04 28.91 10.08
C GLN A 375 -0.05 27.81 10.49
N ALA A 376 -0.20 27.24 11.68
CA ALA A 376 0.78 26.31 12.24
C ALA A 376 0.67 24.91 11.60
N PHE A 377 1.80 24.38 11.16
CA PHE A 377 1.95 22.98 10.78
C PHE A 377 1.81 22.07 12.00
N ARG A 378 0.77 21.20 12.03
CA ARG A 378 0.45 20.35 13.18
C ARG A 378 0.37 18.89 12.77
N THR A 379 1.15 18.05 13.44
CA THR A 379 1.14 16.60 13.23
C THR A 379 0.58 15.86 14.44
N THR A 380 0.12 14.64 14.20
CA THR A 380 -0.25 13.65 15.20
C THR A 380 0.54 12.38 14.86
N GLU A 381 1.25 11.82 15.84
CA GLU A 381 1.94 10.55 15.69
C GLU A 381 0.92 9.41 15.66
N ILE A 382 1.04 8.52 14.68
CA ILE A 382 0.25 7.29 14.60
C ILE A 382 0.97 6.22 15.44
N PRO A 383 0.27 5.56 16.39
CA PRO A 383 0.89 4.57 17.25
C PRO A 383 1.40 3.36 16.46
N ILE A 384 2.40 2.68 17.00
CA ILE A 384 2.87 1.38 16.56
C ILE A 384 2.20 0.32 17.42
N ASP A 385 1.66 -0.72 16.79
CA ASP A 385 1.18 -1.88 17.52
C ASP A 385 2.35 -2.72 18.02
N THR A 386 2.34 -3.05 19.30
CA THR A 386 3.38 -3.88 19.94
C THR A 386 2.97 -5.35 19.99
N ILE A 387 1.88 -5.70 19.32
CA ILE A 387 1.32 -7.06 19.33
C ILE A 387 2.06 -7.85 18.24
N PRO A 388 2.52 -9.08 18.52
CA PRO A 388 3.18 -9.89 17.52
C PRO A 388 2.26 -10.17 16.32
N ASP A 389 2.79 -9.95 15.12
CA ASP A 389 2.11 -10.35 13.89
C ASP A 389 2.34 -11.85 13.68
N LYS A 390 1.25 -12.63 13.73
CA LYS A 390 1.34 -14.09 13.71
C LYS A 390 0.34 -14.75 12.78
N ARG A 391 0.82 -15.74 12.01
CA ARG A 391 -0.01 -16.72 11.31
C ARG A 391 0.29 -18.10 11.87
N SER A 392 -0.76 -18.87 12.16
CA SER A 392 -0.63 -20.24 12.63
C SER A 392 -1.60 -21.14 11.87
N THR A 393 -1.05 -22.18 11.23
CA THR A 393 -1.80 -23.18 10.48
C THR A 393 -1.62 -24.54 11.15
N LYS A 394 -2.73 -25.16 11.57
CA LYS A 394 -2.74 -26.51 12.14
C LYS A 394 -3.65 -27.39 11.31
N SER A 395 -3.11 -28.50 10.80
CA SER A 395 -3.86 -29.40 9.92
C SER A 395 -3.80 -30.83 10.40
N GLU A 396 -4.96 -31.45 10.54
CA GLU A 396 -5.10 -32.90 10.62
C GLU A 396 -5.35 -33.44 9.20
N VAL A 397 -4.51 -34.39 8.77
CA VAL A 397 -4.48 -34.84 7.37
C VAL A 397 -4.67 -36.34 7.31
N ASN A 398 -5.81 -36.78 6.79
CA ASN A 398 -6.08 -38.20 6.56
C ASN A 398 -5.56 -38.60 5.18
N VAL A 399 -4.57 -39.49 5.16
CA VAL A 399 -3.87 -39.93 3.95
C VAL A 399 -4.36 -41.32 3.54
N LYS A 400 -5.01 -41.40 2.37
CA LYS A 400 -5.52 -42.64 1.77
C LYS A 400 -4.54 -43.13 0.72
N VAL A 401 -3.60 -43.97 1.13
CA VAL A 401 -2.44 -44.38 0.30
C VAL A 401 -2.88 -44.95 -1.05
N GLY A 402 -3.81 -45.91 -1.04
CA GLY A 402 -4.25 -46.59 -2.27
C GLY A 402 -5.04 -45.70 -3.24
N LYS A 403 -5.48 -44.51 -2.81
CA LYS A 403 -6.22 -43.56 -3.66
C LYS A 403 -5.37 -42.37 -4.08
N GLY A 404 -4.19 -42.17 -3.50
CA GLY A 404 -3.40 -40.95 -3.73
C GLY A 404 -4.10 -39.68 -3.22
N ILE A 405 -4.92 -39.80 -2.18
CA ILE A 405 -5.77 -38.71 -1.66
C ILE A 405 -5.31 -38.29 -0.27
N MET A 406 -5.26 -36.98 -0.02
CA MET A 406 -5.07 -36.37 1.29
C MET A 406 -6.26 -35.48 1.61
N ASP A 407 -6.98 -35.81 2.69
CA ASP A 407 -8.11 -35.03 3.21
C ASP A 407 -7.64 -34.20 4.41
N PHE A 408 -7.75 -32.88 4.31
CA PHE A 408 -7.29 -31.92 5.32
C PHE A 408 -8.48 -31.37 6.10
N ALA A 409 -8.32 -31.30 7.43
CA ALA A 409 -9.08 -30.44 8.32
C ALA A 409 -8.08 -29.45 8.95
N THR A 410 -8.25 -28.16 8.66
CA THR A 410 -7.25 -27.14 8.94
C THR A 410 -7.85 -25.96 9.71
N ASP A 411 -7.24 -25.68 10.86
CA ASP A 411 -7.43 -24.44 11.61
C ASP A 411 -6.37 -23.41 11.18
N LEU A 412 -6.82 -22.25 10.74
CA LEU A 412 -5.98 -21.08 10.46
C LEU A 412 -6.29 -19.97 11.45
N LYS A 413 -5.26 -19.47 12.12
CA LYS A 413 -5.33 -18.27 12.96
C LYS A 413 -4.44 -17.18 12.40
N LEU A 414 -5.03 -16.00 12.19
CA LEU A 414 -4.35 -14.77 11.79
C LEU A 414 -4.41 -13.76 12.93
N GLU A 415 -3.28 -13.13 13.27
CA GLU A 415 -3.17 -12.13 14.34
C GLU A 415 -2.37 -10.90 13.85
N GLY A 416 -2.70 -9.71 14.35
CA GLY A 416 -1.99 -8.48 13.97
C GLY A 416 -2.12 -8.15 12.47
N GLN A 417 -1.02 -7.75 11.84
CA GLN A 417 -0.96 -7.41 10.41
C GLN A 417 -1.37 -8.56 9.49
N PHE A 418 -1.13 -9.82 9.88
CA PHE A 418 -1.68 -10.96 9.13
C PHE A 418 -3.20 -10.92 9.12
N SER A 419 -3.86 -10.65 10.24
CA SER A 419 -5.32 -10.50 10.29
C SER A 419 -5.76 -9.26 9.51
N THR A 420 -5.12 -8.12 9.74
CA THR A 420 -5.47 -6.83 9.13
C THR A 420 -5.40 -6.85 7.60
N LEU A 421 -4.37 -7.49 7.04
CA LEU A 421 -4.06 -7.39 5.61
C LEU A 421 -4.40 -8.65 4.80
N THR A 422 -4.53 -9.82 5.45
CA THR A 422 -4.70 -11.10 4.73
C THR A 422 -6.03 -11.81 4.99
N ARG A 423 -6.83 -11.42 6.00
CA ARG A 423 -8.16 -12.04 6.23
C ARG A 423 -9.09 -11.92 5.02
N GLY A 424 -8.92 -10.86 4.23
CA GLY A 424 -9.68 -10.62 3.01
C GLY A 424 -9.50 -11.69 1.94
N VAL A 425 -8.33 -12.32 1.89
CA VAL A 425 -8.02 -13.42 0.98
C VAL A 425 -8.94 -14.61 1.27
N TYR A 426 -9.19 -14.89 2.55
CA TYR A 426 -10.02 -16.00 3.00
C TYR A 426 -11.50 -15.68 2.98
N LEU A 427 -11.90 -14.45 3.27
CA LEU A 427 -13.32 -14.08 3.30
C LEU A 427 -13.89 -13.80 1.90
N TYR A 428 -13.14 -13.05 1.08
CA TYR A 428 -13.67 -12.43 -0.14
C TYR A 428 -12.79 -12.63 -1.37
N ASN A 429 -11.66 -13.35 -1.23
CA ASN A 429 -10.67 -13.50 -2.30
C ASN A 429 -10.09 -12.14 -2.75
N GLU A 430 -9.91 -11.24 -1.79
CA GLU A 430 -9.33 -9.90 -1.99
C GLU A 430 -7.97 -9.84 -1.29
N LEU A 431 -6.93 -9.46 -2.03
CA LEU A 431 -5.60 -9.20 -1.51
C LEU A 431 -5.36 -7.69 -1.43
N ASP A 432 -4.77 -7.22 -0.33
CA ASP A 432 -4.30 -5.84 -0.26
C ASP A 432 -3.20 -5.61 -1.30
N SER A 433 -3.44 -4.72 -2.26
CA SER A 433 -2.49 -4.47 -3.36
C SER A 433 -1.15 -3.87 -2.89
N THR A 434 -1.06 -3.49 -1.62
CA THR A 434 0.12 -2.83 -1.08
C THR A 434 1.08 -3.79 -0.38
N ILE A 435 0.77 -5.08 -0.26
CA ILE A 435 1.69 -6.06 0.36
C ILE A 435 2.27 -7.02 -0.67
N ASN A 436 3.27 -7.81 -0.28
CA ASN A 436 3.82 -8.86 -1.13
C ASN A 436 2.70 -9.80 -1.66
N PRO A 437 2.61 -10.04 -2.99
CA PRO A 437 1.63 -10.95 -3.58
C PRO A 437 1.58 -12.36 -2.97
N SER A 438 2.71 -12.85 -2.43
CA SER A 438 2.81 -14.16 -1.78
C SER A 438 1.91 -14.31 -0.54
N TYR A 439 1.51 -13.21 0.11
CA TYR A 439 0.48 -13.25 1.16
C TYR A 439 -0.89 -13.71 0.64
N GLY A 440 -1.14 -13.61 -0.67
CA GLY A 440 -2.37 -14.05 -1.33
C GLY A 440 -2.48 -15.56 -1.56
N ILE A 441 -1.37 -16.31 -1.41
CA ILE A 441 -1.37 -17.76 -1.57
C ILE A 441 -2.11 -18.38 -0.38
N LYS A 442 -3.19 -19.09 -0.67
CA LYS A 442 -4.08 -19.59 0.38
C LYS A 442 -3.51 -20.86 0.98
N ILE A 443 -3.60 -21.03 2.30
CA ILE A 443 -3.07 -22.22 2.98
C ILE A 443 -3.61 -23.57 2.47
N TYR A 444 -4.78 -23.59 1.79
CA TYR A 444 -5.31 -24.80 1.17
C TYR A 444 -4.80 -25.06 -0.26
N GLU A 445 -4.04 -24.13 -0.85
CA GLU A 445 -3.39 -24.28 -2.16
C GLU A 445 -2.11 -25.11 -2.02
N VAL A 446 -2.24 -26.31 -1.45
CA VAL A 446 -1.11 -27.17 -1.05
C VAL A 446 -0.37 -27.85 -2.21
N GLY A 447 -0.66 -27.49 -3.46
CA GLY A 447 -0.19 -28.16 -4.67
C GLY A 447 -1.00 -29.40 -5.06
N GLY A 448 -0.93 -29.78 -6.34
CA GLY A 448 -1.80 -30.81 -6.93
C GLY A 448 -3.20 -30.28 -7.24
N LYS A 449 -4.17 -31.18 -7.44
CA LYS A 449 -5.56 -30.79 -7.71
C LYS A 449 -6.33 -30.66 -6.39
N ILE A 450 -6.74 -29.44 -6.06
CA ILE A 450 -7.41 -29.11 -4.79
C ILE A 450 -8.93 -29.03 -4.96
N TYR A 451 -9.65 -29.61 -4.00
CA TYR A 451 -11.11 -29.50 -3.87
C TYR A 451 -11.45 -28.96 -2.47
N LEU A 452 -11.80 -27.67 -2.39
CA LEU A 452 -12.27 -27.04 -1.15
C LEU A 452 -13.69 -27.51 -0.82
N LYS A 453 -13.87 -28.11 0.36
CA LYS A 453 -15.17 -28.59 0.86
C LYS A 453 -15.81 -27.58 1.81
N LYS A 454 -15.01 -27.00 2.70
CA LYS A 454 -15.45 -26.08 3.75
C LYS A 454 -14.45 -24.94 3.90
N ARG A 455 -14.97 -23.73 4.12
CA ARG A 455 -14.22 -22.56 4.58
C ARG A 455 -15.16 -21.71 5.41
N GLU A 456 -14.98 -21.73 6.71
CA GLU A 456 -15.84 -21.06 7.68
C GLU A 456 -15.03 -20.10 8.55
N LEU A 457 -15.51 -18.88 8.72
CA LEU A 457 -14.97 -17.93 9.70
C LEU A 457 -15.54 -18.32 11.07
N ILE A 458 -14.67 -18.76 11.99
CA ILE A 458 -15.05 -19.17 13.34
C ILE A 458 -15.13 -17.97 14.27
N SER A 459 -14.12 -17.09 14.21
CA SER A 459 -14.06 -15.90 15.05
C SER A 459 -13.41 -14.73 14.32
N LEU A 460 -13.88 -13.52 14.63
CA LEU A 460 -13.30 -12.26 14.18
C LEU A 460 -13.37 -11.26 15.32
N MET A 461 -12.22 -10.87 15.86
CA MET A 461 -12.12 -9.82 16.86
C MET A 461 -12.08 -8.46 16.19
N ASP A 462 -12.96 -7.55 16.61
CA ASP A 462 -13.01 -6.16 16.13
C ASP A 462 -12.24 -5.18 17.03
N ASP A 463 -11.47 -5.71 17.98
CA ASP A 463 -10.53 -5.02 18.84
C ASP A 463 -9.14 -5.68 18.83
N LYS A 464 -8.13 -4.89 19.23
CA LYS A 464 -6.75 -5.37 19.39
C LYS A 464 -6.72 -6.57 20.35
N PRO A 465 -6.07 -7.70 20.02
CA PRO A 465 -5.04 -7.93 18.98
C PRO A 465 -5.48 -8.15 17.52
N PHE A 466 -6.74 -7.90 17.16
CA PHE A 466 -7.32 -8.17 15.83
C PHE A 466 -6.99 -9.57 15.32
N GLN A 467 -7.88 -10.52 15.59
CA GLN A 467 -7.69 -11.92 15.24
C GLN A 467 -8.80 -12.38 14.30
N ALA A 468 -8.45 -13.23 13.34
CA ALA A 468 -9.38 -13.94 12.49
C ALA A 468 -9.03 -15.43 12.49
N GLU A 469 -10.02 -16.26 12.80
CA GLU A 469 -9.87 -17.72 12.85
C GLU A 469 -10.78 -18.37 11.82
N PHE A 470 -10.22 -19.33 11.08
CA PHE A 470 -10.92 -20.06 10.03
C PHE A 470 -10.78 -21.56 10.25
N ASP A 471 -11.88 -22.27 10.02
CA ASP A 471 -11.91 -23.72 9.89
C ASP A 471 -12.13 -24.07 8.42
N MET A 472 -11.28 -24.95 7.89
CA MET A 472 -11.25 -25.31 6.48
C MET A 472 -11.13 -26.81 6.30
N GLU A 473 -11.91 -27.33 5.35
CA GLU A 473 -11.79 -28.72 4.91
C GLU A 473 -11.54 -28.75 3.41
N TYR A 474 -10.53 -29.51 2.97
CA TYR A 474 -10.19 -29.63 1.56
C TYR A 474 -9.53 -30.97 1.25
N THR A 475 -9.55 -31.35 -0.02
CA THR A 475 -8.90 -32.56 -0.51
C THR A 475 -7.84 -32.21 -1.53
N ALA A 476 -6.63 -32.71 -1.36
CA ALA A 476 -5.61 -32.71 -2.38
C ALA A 476 -5.52 -34.09 -3.05
N VAL A 477 -5.49 -34.09 -4.38
CA VAL A 477 -5.27 -35.27 -5.22
C VAL A 477 -3.94 -35.10 -5.95
N ASP A 478 -3.27 -36.23 -6.23
CA ASP A 478 -1.99 -36.30 -6.94
C ASP A 478 -0.79 -35.73 -6.15
N LYS A 479 -0.93 -35.60 -4.83
CA LYS A 479 0.15 -35.18 -3.92
C LYS A 479 1.08 -36.32 -3.50
N LEU A 480 0.60 -37.55 -3.60
CA LEU A 480 1.34 -38.78 -3.32
C LEU A 480 1.88 -39.33 -4.63
N GLN A 481 3.20 -39.52 -4.69
CA GLN A 481 3.87 -40.18 -5.80
C GLN A 481 4.55 -41.46 -5.29
N GLY A 482 4.72 -42.47 -6.15
CA GLY A 482 5.44 -43.70 -5.81
C GLY A 482 4.75 -45.00 -6.20
N SER A 483 5.20 -46.09 -5.59
CA SER A 483 4.74 -47.46 -5.81
C SER A 483 4.07 -48.02 -4.55
N GLU A 484 3.51 -49.24 -4.59
CA GLU A 484 2.84 -49.84 -3.43
C GLU A 484 3.73 -49.97 -2.19
N ASP A 485 5.06 -50.04 -2.36
CA ASP A 485 6.01 -50.24 -1.27
C ASP A 485 6.74 -48.96 -0.83
N LYS A 486 6.72 -47.91 -1.67
CA LYS A 486 7.42 -46.63 -1.45
C LYS A 486 6.55 -45.46 -1.86
N LEU A 487 6.32 -44.55 -0.92
CA LEU A 487 5.51 -43.35 -1.11
C LEU A 487 6.36 -42.10 -0.88
N SER A 488 6.05 -41.07 -1.64
CA SER A 488 6.74 -39.79 -1.65
C SER A 488 5.71 -38.67 -1.61
N ILE A 489 5.82 -37.76 -0.63
CA ILE A 489 4.96 -36.58 -0.50
C ILE A 489 5.83 -35.34 -0.72
N SER A 490 5.50 -34.53 -1.74
CA SER A 490 6.19 -33.26 -1.99
C SER A 490 5.90 -32.26 -0.86
N MET A 491 6.93 -31.59 -0.35
CA MET A 491 6.82 -30.53 0.66
C MET A 491 6.41 -29.19 0.04
N GLY A 492 6.71 -28.96 -1.24
CA GLY A 492 6.33 -27.75 -1.95
C GLY A 492 4.82 -27.49 -1.89
N GLY A 493 4.43 -26.26 -1.55
CA GLY A 493 3.03 -25.88 -1.36
C GLY A 493 2.42 -26.24 0.01
N LEU A 494 3.00 -27.14 0.80
CA LEU A 494 2.53 -27.35 2.19
C LEU A 494 2.86 -26.15 3.08
N PHE A 495 3.88 -25.36 2.73
CA PHE A 495 4.33 -24.23 3.53
C PHE A 495 4.35 -22.97 2.66
N ASN A 496 3.32 -22.13 2.83
CA ASN A 496 3.14 -20.91 2.05
C ASN A 496 3.87 -19.72 2.70
N PHE A 497 5.13 -19.92 3.08
CA PHE A 497 5.98 -18.84 3.58
C PHE A 497 6.11 -17.73 2.53
N VAL A 498 6.18 -16.47 2.99
CA VAL A 498 6.21 -15.28 2.13
C VAL A 498 7.64 -14.98 1.69
N LEU A 499 8.01 -15.36 0.46
CA LEU A 499 9.30 -15.00 -0.13
C LEU A 499 9.14 -13.84 -1.13
N TRP A 500 10.24 -13.11 -1.36
CA TRP A 500 10.33 -12.08 -2.40
C TRP A 500 11.15 -12.62 -3.57
N ASP A 501 10.47 -12.96 -4.68
CA ASP A 501 11.08 -13.64 -5.82
C ASP A 501 12.10 -12.77 -6.58
N ASP A 502 11.84 -11.47 -6.68
CA ASP A 502 12.68 -10.52 -7.43
C ASP A 502 13.70 -9.78 -6.54
N LEU A 503 14.02 -10.33 -5.38
CA LEU A 503 14.97 -9.74 -4.44
C LEU A 503 16.41 -10.07 -4.85
N ASP A 504 17.21 -9.05 -5.22
CA ASP A 504 18.66 -9.19 -5.36
C ASP A 504 19.31 -9.24 -3.98
N LEU A 505 19.88 -10.41 -3.64
CA LEU A 505 20.54 -10.67 -2.36
C LEU A 505 22.04 -10.35 -2.40
N GLU A 506 22.65 -10.35 -3.58
CA GLU A 506 24.11 -10.23 -3.75
C GLU A 506 24.57 -8.79 -4.00
N ASN A 507 23.86 -8.05 -4.86
CA ASN A 507 24.30 -6.74 -5.35
C ASN A 507 23.43 -5.58 -4.87
N ARG A 508 22.78 -5.76 -3.71
CA ARG A 508 21.89 -4.76 -3.13
C ARG A 508 22.64 -3.55 -2.58
N HIS A 509 22.13 -2.35 -2.86
CA HIS A 509 22.68 -1.09 -2.38
C HIS A 509 21.84 -0.40 -1.31
N THR A 510 20.55 -0.72 -1.21
CA THR A 510 19.64 -0.15 -0.21
C THR A 510 19.29 -1.14 0.89
N THR A 511 18.77 -0.63 2.00
CA THR A 511 18.21 -1.44 3.06
C THR A 511 16.97 -2.22 2.55
N PHE A 512 16.79 -3.47 2.95
CA PHE A 512 15.56 -4.23 2.73
C PHE A 512 14.58 -4.01 3.87
N TYR A 513 13.35 -3.61 3.52
CA TYR A 513 12.27 -3.37 4.46
C TYR A 513 11.14 -4.36 4.21
N PRO A 514 11.06 -5.48 4.95
CA PRO A 514 9.90 -6.37 4.85
C PRO A 514 8.61 -5.59 5.17
N ASP A 515 7.47 -6.16 4.78
CA ASP A 515 6.17 -5.55 5.08
C ASP A 515 6.01 -5.37 6.60
N PHE A 516 6.32 -6.38 7.41
CA PHE A 516 6.36 -6.29 8.86
C PHE A 516 7.20 -7.43 9.44
N SER A 517 7.65 -7.31 10.69
CA SER A 517 8.20 -8.44 11.47
C SER A 517 7.09 -9.42 11.83
N PHE A 518 7.35 -10.73 11.80
CA PHE A 518 6.29 -11.71 12.04
C PHE A 518 6.77 -13.08 12.53
N GLN A 519 5.80 -13.91 12.93
CA GLN A 519 5.93 -15.36 13.10
C GLN A 519 4.90 -16.11 12.24
N ASP A 520 5.36 -17.11 11.50
CA ASP A 520 4.53 -17.94 10.62
C ASP A 520 4.77 -19.42 10.94
N ASP A 521 3.78 -20.08 11.50
CA ASP A 521 3.88 -21.46 11.98
C ASP A 521 2.94 -22.40 11.21
N PHE A 522 3.46 -23.56 10.82
CA PHE A 522 2.72 -24.65 10.18
C PHE A 522 2.93 -25.94 10.95
N SER A 523 1.83 -26.65 11.25
CA SER A 523 1.84 -27.96 11.92
C SER A 523 0.87 -28.90 11.20
N TYR A 524 1.40 -29.98 10.65
CA TYR A 524 0.62 -31.04 10.00
C TYR A 524 0.73 -32.34 10.79
N ILE A 525 -0.39 -32.99 11.06
CA ILE A 525 -0.46 -34.36 11.58
C ILE A 525 -1.04 -35.25 10.49
N LEU A 526 -0.20 -36.08 9.87
CA LEU A 526 -0.56 -36.97 8.77
C LEU A 526 -0.90 -38.34 9.35
N THR A 527 -2.15 -38.76 9.19
CA THR A 527 -2.68 -40.06 9.63
C THR A 527 -2.93 -40.95 8.42
N PHE A 528 -2.21 -42.08 8.34
CA PHE A 528 -2.23 -42.99 7.20
C PHE A 528 -3.16 -44.18 7.43
N ASP A 529 -3.84 -44.63 6.37
CA ASP A 529 -4.67 -45.84 6.39
C ASP A 529 -3.87 -47.15 6.49
N LYS A 530 -2.58 -47.11 6.15
CA LYS A 530 -1.61 -48.21 6.25
C LYS A 530 -0.49 -47.91 7.24
N ALA A 531 0.14 -48.95 7.79
CA ALA A 531 1.34 -48.81 8.61
C ALA A 531 2.55 -48.46 7.72
N LEU A 532 3.32 -47.45 8.12
CA LEU A 532 4.46 -46.93 7.39
C LEU A 532 5.72 -46.86 8.26
N GLU A 533 6.87 -46.89 7.62
CA GLU A 533 8.16 -46.59 8.21
C GLU A 533 8.71 -45.32 7.55
N LYS A 534 8.97 -44.29 8.34
CA LYS A 534 9.59 -43.05 7.85
C LYS A 534 11.03 -43.31 7.45
N ILE A 535 11.40 -42.96 6.21
CA ILE A 535 12.79 -43.05 5.74
C ILE A 535 13.51 -41.71 5.98
N SER A 536 12.84 -40.58 5.80
CA SER A 536 13.42 -39.24 5.96
C SER A 536 13.76 -38.91 7.42
N LYS A 537 14.98 -38.41 7.67
CA LYS A 537 15.46 -37.97 9.01
C LYS A 537 15.69 -36.47 9.12
N GLU A 538 15.02 -35.71 8.26
CA GLU A 538 15.37 -34.31 8.07
C GLU A 538 14.74 -33.43 9.14
N ASN A 539 15.60 -32.69 9.82
CA ASN A 539 15.25 -31.53 10.61
C ASN A 539 16.21 -30.42 10.19
N ALA A 540 15.74 -29.19 10.20
CA ALA A 540 16.56 -28.01 9.94
C ALA A 540 16.29 -26.97 11.02
N PHE A 541 17.34 -26.26 11.43
CA PHE A 541 17.23 -25.12 12.32
C PHE A 541 18.32 -24.12 11.95
N ILE A 542 17.90 -22.90 11.64
CA ILE A 542 18.77 -21.77 11.33
C ILE A 542 18.28 -20.60 12.19
N GLU A 543 19.21 -19.90 12.80
CA GLU A 543 18.95 -18.71 13.61
C GLU A 543 20.11 -17.74 13.40
N ASN A 544 19.78 -16.50 13.10
CA ASN A 544 20.73 -15.40 12.90
C ASN A 544 20.12 -14.08 13.40
N ASN A 545 20.73 -12.94 13.06
CA ASN A 545 20.30 -11.64 13.59
C ASN A 545 18.95 -11.17 13.02
N ILE A 546 18.56 -11.70 11.86
CA ILE A 546 17.36 -11.30 11.13
C ILE A 546 16.16 -12.14 11.56
N GLY A 547 16.38 -13.39 11.99
CA GLY A 547 15.31 -14.24 12.46
C GLY A 547 15.71 -15.71 12.59
N SER A 548 14.71 -16.59 12.52
CA SER A 548 14.94 -18.03 12.59
C SER A 548 13.99 -18.82 11.69
N PHE A 549 14.48 -19.96 11.23
CA PHE A 549 13.73 -20.97 10.52
C PHE A 549 13.89 -22.30 11.22
N SER A 550 12.79 -23.02 11.41
CA SER A 550 12.79 -24.35 12.01
C SER A 550 11.92 -25.30 11.20
N PHE A 551 12.39 -26.52 11.02
CA PHE A 551 11.68 -27.60 10.36
C PHE A 551 11.92 -28.92 11.08
N SER A 552 10.87 -29.70 11.30
CA SER A 552 10.99 -31.02 11.91
C SER A 552 9.97 -32.01 11.39
N ILE A 553 10.40 -33.28 11.30
CA ILE A 553 9.53 -34.42 10.98
C ILE A 553 9.66 -35.47 12.08
N GLU A 554 8.57 -35.77 12.77
CA GLU A 554 8.51 -36.75 13.84
C GLU A 554 7.52 -37.88 13.49
N GLN A 555 7.94 -39.14 13.61
CA GLN A 555 7.02 -40.27 13.48
C GLN A 555 6.44 -40.58 14.87
N LEU A 556 5.15 -40.31 15.08
CA LEU A 556 4.47 -40.47 16.36
C LEU A 556 4.03 -41.92 16.60
N SER A 557 3.63 -42.60 15.51
CA SER A 557 3.25 -44.02 15.51
C SER A 557 3.51 -44.64 14.13
N GLU A 558 3.19 -45.93 13.96
CA GLU A 558 3.27 -46.56 12.64
C GLU A 558 2.30 -45.95 11.61
N LYS A 559 1.33 -45.15 12.04
CA LYS A 559 0.33 -44.53 11.16
C LYS A 559 0.31 -43.02 11.23
N GLU A 560 1.15 -42.40 12.05
CA GLU A 560 1.08 -40.95 12.29
C GLU A 560 2.45 -40.30 12.18
N ILE A 561 2.51 -39.23 11.40
CA ILE A 561 3.70 -38.39 11.23
C ILE A 561 3.32 -36.94 11.50
N ARG A 562 4.07 -36.27 12.36
CA ARG A 562 3.98 -34.83 12.58
C ARG A 562 5.05 -34.10 11.78
N ILE A 563 4.65 -33.04 11.09
CA ILE A 563 5.56 -32.14 10.39
C ILE A 563 5.32 -30.73 10.93
N ASN A 564 6.36 -30.10 11.44
CA ASN A 564 6.31 -28.70 11.86
C ASN A 564 7.30 -27.88 11.03
N ALA A 565 6.87 -26.70 10.59
CA ALA A 565 7.74 -25.68 10.04
C ALA A 565 7.38 -24.33 10.68
N GLY A 566 8.39 -23.53 11.01
CA GLY A 566 8.20 -22.21 11.59
C GLY A 566 9.21 -21.24 11.02
N TRP A 567 8.75 -20.04 10.68
CA TRP A 567 9.59 -18.94 10.23
C TRP A 567 9.29 -17.69 11.05
N ILE A 568 10.33 -17.12 11.64
CA ILE A 568 10.28 -15.89 12.42
C ILE A 568 11.18 -14.88 11.74
N LEU A 569 10.64 -13.70 11.45
CA LEU A 569 11.38 -12.55 10.95
C LEU A 569 11.33 -11.43 11.99
N THR A 570 12.44 -11.18 12.68
CA THR A 570 12.55 -10.13 13.72
C THR A 570 13.27 -8.87 13.24
N GLY A 571 14.14 -8.97 12.24
CA GLY A 571 14.87 -7.84 11.67
C GLY A 571 14.00 -7.00 10.74
N GLU A 572 13.43 -5.90 11.23
CA GLU A 572 12.98 -4.78 10.39
C GLU A 572 13.68 -3.50 10.88
N PRO A 573 14.58 -2.88 10.09
CA PRO A 573 14.95 -3.24 8.72
C PRO A 573 16.16 -4.21 8.61
N VAL A 574 16.43 -4.73 7.41
CA VAL A 574 17.61 -5.55 7.08
C VAL A 574 18.62 -4.72 6.26
N PRO A 575 19.76 -4.31 6.83
CA PRO A 575 20.80 -3.57 6.12
C PRO A 575 21.38 -4.36 4.93
N ALA A 576 21.83 -3.63 3.89
CA ALA A 576 22.41 -4.25 2.69
C ALA A 576 23.62 -5.17 3.00
N ASN A 577 24.39 -4.87 4.04
CA ASN A 577 25.54 -5.66 4.48
C ASN A 577 25.15 -6.90 5.32
N GLU A 578 23.87 -7.11 5.62
CA GLU A 578 23.34 -8.26 6.37
C GLU A 578 22.46 -9.16 5.47
N MET A 579 22.40 -8.91 4.16
CA MET A 579 21.55 -9.68 3.24
C MET A 579 21.87 -11.18 3.19
N SER A 580 23.11 -11.58 3.50
CA SER A 580 23.50 -12.99 3.59
C SER A 580 22.74 -13.75 4.68
N ASP A 581 22.41 -13.09 5.80
CA ASP A 581 21.61 -13.70 6.87
C ASP A 581 20.17 -13.96 6.38
N LEU A 582 19.63 -13.10 5.52
CA LEU A 582 18.31 -13.31 4.91
C LEU A 582 18.36 -14.41 3.84
N GLU A 583 19.44 -14.45 3.06
CA GLU A 583 19.70 -15.47 2.05
C GLU A 583 19.73 -16.88 2.66
N ASP A 584 20.45 -17.08 3.77
CA ASP A 584 20.50 -18.37 4.48
C ASP A 584 19.09 -18.88 4.88
N LEU A 585 18.23 -17.97 5.34
CA LEU A 585 16.84 -18.30 5.69
C LEU A 585 16.01 -18.64 4.44
N TYR A 586 16.17 -17.86 3.36
CA TYR A 586 15.45 -18.08 2.10
C TYR A 586 15.85 -19.39 1.45
N ASP A 587 17.14 -19.71 1.42
CA ASP A 587 17.67 -20.93 0.85
C ASP A 587 17.18 -22.16 1.61
N ALA A 588 17.10 -22.09 2.94
CA ALA A 588 16.54 -23.17 3.74
C ALA A 588 15.04 -23.39 3.50
N ILE A 589 14.28 -22.30 3.30
CA ILE A 589 12.86 -22.39 2.94
C ILE A 589 12.70 -22.97 1.54
N LYS A 590 13.48 -22.51 0.56
CA LYS A 590 13.47 -23.02 -0.82
C LYS A 590 13.89 -24.49 -0.88
N ASP A 591 14.91 -24.88 -0.13
CA ASP A 591 15.34 -26.27 0.04
C ASP A 591 14.20 -27.11 0.60
N LEU A 592 13.54 -26.67 1.68
CA LEU A 592 12.32 -27.31 2.19
C LEU A 592 11.24 -27.46 1.12
N GLN A 593 10.95 -26.41 0.35
CA GLN A 593 9.92 -26.45 -0.69
C GLN A 593 10.27 -27.41 -1.84
N SER A 594 11.56 -27.67 -2.08
CA SER A 594 12.03 -28.64 -3.07
C SER A 594 12.01 -30.10 -2.59
N LYS A 595 11.89 -30.32 -1.28
CA LYS A 595 12.01 -31.64 -0.65
C LYS A 595 10.79 -32.53 -0.79
N VAL A 596 11.03 -33.81 -0.52
CA VAL A 596 10.05 -34.89 -0.55
C VAL A 596 10.18 -35.74 0.71
N LEU A 597 9.07 -36.04 1.38
CA LEU A 597 9.03 -37.02 2.46
C LEU A 597 8.86 -38.42 1.87
N ASP A 598 9.88 -39.25 2.07
CA ASP A 598 9.89 -40.64 1.64
C ASP A 598 9.47 -41.59 2.77
N LEU A 599 8.54 -42.47 2.45
CA LEU A 599 7.90 -43.42 3.35
C LEU A 599 7.93 -44.82 2.75
N LYS A 600 8.12 -45.83 3.58
CA LYS A 600 8.02 -47.24 3.20
C LYS A 600 6.74 -47.85 3.78
N VAL A 601 5.97 -48.57 2.97
CA VAL A 601 4.80 -49.29 3.47
C VAL A 601 5.25 -50.56 4.19
N LYS A 602 4.80 -50.75 5.44
CA LYS A 602 5.01 -52.01 6.16
C LYS A 602 3.96 -53.02 5.69
N VAL A 603 4.44 -54.16 5.17
CA VAL A 603 3.62 -55.28 4.71
C VAL A 603 3.11 -56.10 5.89
#